data_AF-A0A1I0KBK9-F1
#
_entry.id   AF-A0A1I0KBK9-F1
#
_cell.length_a   1.000
_cell.length_b   1.000
_cell.length_c   1.000
_cell.angle_alpha   90.00
_cell.angle_beta   90.00
_cell.angle_gamma   90.00
#
_symmetry.space_group_name_H-M   'P 1'
#
loop_
_entity.id
_entity.type
_entity.pdbx_description
1 polymer ?
#
loop_
_entity_poly.entity_id
_entity_poly.type
_entity_poly.pdbx_seq_one_letter_code
_entity_poly.pdbx_strand_id
1 'polypeptide(L)'
;MASATTRAGYGTGAGRARGWMREEVMQMDKEKTENEKKKEVLMSYQKEKRRVRRLEEQLEELRRNKMSPSVTNDGMPHGTDKKDLSDYAAKVDEIEQELVAARYSRICAFQEVQKRIEAMEDEREKDLLTYRYIQGMKWEKICTEMNHSWQHIHRIHAKALKNFTM
;
A
#
# COMPACT_ATOMS: atom_id res chain seq x y z
N MET A 1 41.44 -61.69 -16.18
CA MET A 1 40.76 -61.05 -15.02
C MET A 1 39.44 -60.49 -15.54
N ALA A 2 38.36 -61.23 -15.30
CA ALA A 2 37.00 -60.95 -15.78
C ALA A 2 36.05 -60.86 -14.58
N SER A 3 35.07 -59.95 -14.69
CA SER A 3 33.65 -60.00 -14.27
C SER A 3 33.23 -60.76 -13.00
N ALA A 4 32.22 -60.39 -12.23
CA ALA A 4 31.26 -59.29 -12.17
C ALA A 4 30.34 -59.54 -10.93
N THR A 5 29.63 -58.49 -10.48
CA THR A 5 28.26 -58.53 -9.90
C THR A 5 28.02 -59.20 -8.54
N THR A 6 27.39 -58.46 -7.61
CA THR A 6 26.03 -58.74 -7.05
C THR A 6 25.47 -57.47 -6.36
N ARG A 7 24.14 -57.36 -6.37
CA ARG A 7 23.27 -56.18 -6.26
C ARG A 7 22.41 -56.20 -4.98
N ALA A 8 21.97 -55.00 -4.58
CA ALA A 8 20.75 -54.59 -3.87
C ALA A 8 20.63 -54.71 -2.32
N GLY A 9 20.19 -53.59 -1.74
CA GLY A 9 19.48 -53.49 -0.47
C GLY A 9 18.94 -52.07 -0.29
N TYR A 10 17.63 -51.89 -0.46
CA TYR A 10 16.88 -50.63 -0.26
C TYR A 10 16.34 -50.55 1.18
N GLY A 11 16.14 -49.32 1.68
CA GLY A 11 15.30 -49.00 2.85
C GLY A 11 16.11 -48.41 4.03
N THR A 12 15.65 -47.44 4.82
CA THR A 12 14.35 -46.75 4.98
C THR A 12 14.64 -45.58 5.94
N GLY A 13 13.90 -44.47 5.79
CA GLY A 13 14.19 -43.20 6.45
C GLY A 13 14.00 -43.16 7.97
N ALA A 14 14.66 -42.17 8.58
CA ALA A 14 14.25 -41.49 9.81
C ALA A 14 15.02 -40.17 9.93
N GLY A 15 14.73 -39.24 9.01
CA GLY A 15 15.20 -37.86 9.08
C GLY A 15 14.54 -37.14 10.26
N ARG A 16 15.21 -37.17 11.40
CA ARG A 16 15.11 -36.26 12.56
C ARG A 16 14.02 -35.18 12.47
N ALA A 17 12.88 -35.44 13.10
CA ALA A 17 11.99 -34.40 13.58
C ALA A 17 12.74 -33.55 14.63
N ARG A 18 13.39 -32.48 14.19
CA ARG A 18 13.93 -31.43 15.06
C ARG A 18 13.51 -30.09 14.48
N GLY A 19 12.66 -29.38 15.22
CA GLY A 19 12.47 -27.94 14.98
C GLY A 19 11.03 -27.44 14.95
N TRP A 20 10.01 -28.24 15.24
CA TRP A 20 8.64 -27.73 15.35
C TRP A 20 8.31 -27.40 16.80
N MET A 21 8.99 -26.43 17.40
CA MET A 21 8.64 -25.76 18.67
C MET A 21 9.70 -24.70 18.99
N ARG A 22 9.91 -23.75 18.08
CA ARG A 22 10.73 -22.56 18.37
C ARG A 22 10.28 -21.36 17.55
N GLU A 23 8.97 -21.23 17.39
CA GLU A 23 8.32 -20.07 16.79
C GLU A 23 7.07 -19.70 17.60
N GLU A 24 7.19 -19.76 18.92
CA GLU A 24 6.34 -18.93 19.78
C GLU A 24 6.76 -17.47 19.57
N VAL A 25 6.07 -16.88 18.59
CA VAL A 25 5.76 -15.47 18.38
C VAL A 25 6.29 -14.54 19.47
N MET A 26 7.56 -14.16 19.38
CA MET A 26 8.04 -12.94 20.03
C MET A 26 7.56 -11.75 19.19
N GLN A 27 6.34 -11.30 19.48
CA GLN A 27 5.86 -9.99 19.05
C GLN A 27 6.62 -8.93 19.86
N MET A 28 7.90 -8.72 19.57
CA MET A 28 8.62 -7.54 20.06
C MET A 28 8.07 -6.35 19.29
N ASP A 29 7.34 -5.47 19.99
CA ASP A 29 7.10 -4.10 19.53
C ASP A 29 8.45 -3.46 19.23
N LYS A 30 8.91 -3.56 17.98
CA LYS A 30 10.09 -2.86 17.50
C LYS A 30 9.74 -1.38 17.51
N GLU A 31 10.22 -0.69 18.53
CA GLU A 31 10.17 0.77 18.58
C GLU A 31 10.70 1.32 17.26
N LYS A 32 9.85 2.06 16.55
CA LYS A 32 10.21 2.60 15.23
C LYS A 32 11.37 3.54 15.37
N THR A 33 12.37 3.35 14.53
CA THR A 33 13.50 4.29 14.40
C THR A 33 12.99 5.67 14.03
N GLU A 34 13.75 6.72 14.37
CA GLU A 34 13.41 8.10 14.01
C GLU A 34 13.15 8.25 12.50
N ASN A 35 13.99 7.61 11.67
CA ASN A 35 13.83 7.61 10.22
C ASN A 35 12.53 6.93 9.76
N GLU A 36 12.07 5.87 10.44
CA GLU A 36 10.79 5.24 10.12
C GLU A 36 9.64 6.19 10.45
N LYS A 37 9.66 6.85 11.62
CA LYS A 37 8.66 7.86 11.98
C LYS A 37 8.62 8.99 10.93
N LYS A 38 9.78 9.46 10.44
CA LYS A 38 9.86 10.50 9.39
C LYS A 38 9.27 10.03 8.08
N LYS A 39 9.58 8.80 7.67
CA LYS A 39 8.96 8.18 6.50
C LYS A 39 7.46 8.04 6.66
N GLU A 40 6.94 7.79 7.86
CA GLU A 40 5.48 7.71 8.08
C GLU A 40 4.78 9.04 7.88
N VAL A 41 5.36 10.14 8.38
CA VAL A 41 4.86 11.50 8.13
C VAL A 41 4.86 11.78 6.65
N LEU A 42 6.00 11.60 5.95
CA LEU A 42 6.11 11.83 4.52
C LEU A 42 5.13 10.95 3.70
N MET A 43 4.92 9.70 4.11
CA MET A 43 4.00 8.76 3.44
C MET A 43 2.52 9.01 3.74
N SER A 44 2.18 9.85 4.73
CA SER A 44 0.79 10.10 5.13
C SER A 44 -0.06 10.57 3.94
N TYR A 45 0.45 11.49 3.14
CA TYR A 45 -0.24 11.99 1.94
C TYR A 45 -0.55 10.86 0.94
N GLN A 46 0.39 9.95 0.66
CA GLN A 46 0.16 8.82 -0.24
C GLN A 46 -0.83 7.80 0.33
N LYS A 47 -0.92 7.68 1.67
CA LYS A 47 -1.94 6.85 2.31
C LYS A 47 -3.34 7.45 2.10
N GLU A 48 -3.51 8.75 2.35
CA GLU A 48 -4.78 9.45 2.14
C GLU A 48 -5.18 9.52 0.66
N LYS A 49 -4.22 9.76 -0.24
CA LYS A 49 -4.47 9.71 -1.70
C LYS A 49 -5.02 8.36 -2.15
N ARG A 50 -4.46 7.25 -1.63
CA ARG A 50 -4.98 5.90 -1.90
C ARG A 50 -6.32 5.64 -1.24
N ARG A 51 -6.59 6.21 -0.06
CA ARG A 51 -7.90 6.09 0.62
C ARG A 51 -9.00 6.73 -0.22
N VAL A 52 -8.79 7.95 -0.71
CA VAL A 52 -9.73 8.64 -1.60
C VAL A 52 -10.01 7.79 -2.84
N ARG A 53 -8.95 7.30 -3.51
CA ARG A 53 -9.10 6.48 -4.72
C ARG A 53 -9.93 5.21 -4.47
N ARG A 54 -9.70 4.50 -3.37
CA ARG A 54 -10.49 3.30 -3.03
C ARG A 54 -11.97 3.61 -2.83
N LEU A 55 -12.30 4.72 -2.17
CA LEU A 55 -13.69 5.15 -1.96
C LEU A 55 -14.36 5.55 -3.29
N GLU A 56 -13.62 6.23 -4.18
CA GLU A 56 -14.11 6.55 -5.53
C GLU A 56 -14.38 5.26 -6.34
N GLU A 57 -13.46 4.29 -6.31
CA GLU A 57 -13.63 2.99 -6.97
C GLU A 57 -14.83 2.21 -6.42
N GLN A 58 -15.05 2.21 -5.09
CA GLN A 58 -16.21 1.59 -4.45
C GLN A 58 -17.53 2.25 -4.86
N LEU A 59 -17.57 3.58 -4.90
CA LEU A 59 -18.76 4.34 -5.32
C LEU A 59 -19.09 4.07 -6.79
N GLU A 60 -18.08 4.02 -7.66
CA GLU A 60 -18.28 3.67 -9.06
C GLU A 60 -18.76 2.22 -9.25
N GLU A 61 -18.22 1.28 -8.50
CA GLU A 61 -18.67 -0.12 -8.52
C GLU A 61 -20.13 -0.26 -8.10
N LEU A 62 -20.52 0.41 -7.02
CA LEU A 62 -21.90 0.43 -6.53
C LEU A 62 -22.86 0.98 -7.60
N ARG A 63 -22.47 2.08 -8.27
CA ARG A 63 -23.22 2.68 -9.38
C ARG A 63 -23.32 1.75 -10.59
N ARG A 64 -22.24 1.06 -10.96
CA ARG A 64 -22.25 0.08 -12.07
C ARG A 64 -23.18 -1.10 -11.78
N ASN A 65 -23.11 -1.66 -10.58
CA ASN A 65 -23.93 -2.80 -10.18
C ASN A 65 -25.43 -2.46 -10.19
N LYS A 66 -25.80 -1.21 -9.85
CA LYS A 66 -27.19 -0.76 -9.96
C LYS A 66 -27.66 -0.58 -11.40
N MET A 67 -26.79 -0.14 -12.30
CA MET A 67 -27.10 0.08 -13.72
C MET A 67 -27.14 -1.22 -14.54
N SER A 68 -26.53 -2.30 -14.03
CA SER A 68 -26.52 -3.62 -14.67
C SER A 68 -26.91 -4.72 -13.67
N PRO A 69 -28.16 -4.74 -13.18
CA PRO A 69 -28.63 -5.86 -12.39
C PRO A 69 -28.56 -7.11 -13.27
N SER A 70 -27.77 -8.10 -12.88
CA SER A 70 -27.67 -9.37 -13.59
C SER A 70 -29.07 -9.92 -13.84
N VAL A 71 -29.43 -10.09 -15.11
CA VAL A 71 -30.74 -10.59 -15.52
C VAL A 71 -30.86 -12.05 -15.10
N THR A 72 -31.43 -12.31 -13.94
CA THR A 72 -31.98 -13.64 -13.60
C THR A 72 -33.30 -13.77 -14.35
N ASN A 73 -33.27 -14.41 -15.52
CA ASN A 73 -34.42 -14.60 -16.38
C ASN A 73 -35.30 -15.77 -15.88
N ASP A 74 -36.18 -15.52 -14.91
CA ASP A 74 -37.21 -16.48 -14.45
C ASP A 74 -38.66 -16.01 -14.77
N GLY A 75 -38.81 -15.03 -15.67
CA GLY A 75 -40.11 -14.63 -16.23
C GLY A 75 -41.17 -14.06 -15.27
N MET A 76 -40.95 -14.04 -13.95
CA MET A 76 -41.92 -13.54 -12.97
C MET A 76 -41.42 -12.30 -12.21
N PRO A 77 -42.15 -11.16 -12.24
CA PRO A 77 -41.81 -10.01 -11.42
C PRO A 77 -42.08 -10.31 -9.94
N HIS A 78 -41.00 -10.44 -9.14
CA HIS A 78 -41.08 -10.48 -7.69
C HIS A 78 -41.08 -9.06 -7.12
N GLY A 79 -42.02 -8.73 -6.24
CA GLY A 79 -42.21 -7.40 -5.65
C GLY A 79 -41.20 -7.05 -4.56
N THR A 80 -39.90 -6.95 -4.87
CA THR A 80 -38.81 -6.63 -3.93
C THR A 80 -38.14 -5.26 -4.15
N ASP A 81 -38.57 -4.47 -5.14
CA ASP A 81 -37.80 -3.31 -5.63
C ASP A 81 -37.65 -2.10 -4.66
N LYS A 82 -38.60 -1.86 -3.75
CA LYS A 82 -38.58 -0.62 -2.94
C LYS A 82 -37.48 -0.61 -1.88
N LYS A 83 -37.22 -1.76 -1.25
CA LYS A 83 -36.18 -1.90 -0.22
C LYS A 83 -34.78 -1.84 -0.85
N ASP A 84 -34.62 -2.46 -2.01
CA ASP A 84 -33.35 -2.46 -2.75
C ASP A 84 -32.93 -1.06 -3.21
N LEU A 85 -33.89 -0.15 -3.41
CA LEU A 85 -33.62 1.25 -3.76
C LEU A 85 -33.24 2.08 -2.53
N SER A 86 -33.93 1.92 -1.39
CA SER A 86 -33.58 2.65 -0.17
C SER A 86 -32.22 2.23 0.38
N ASP A 87 -31.92 0.93 0.38
CA ASP A 87 -30.65 0.40 0.90
C ASP A 87 -29.48 0.83 0.00
N TYR A 88 -29.68 0.84 -1.33
CA TYR A 88 -28.72 1.40 -2.28
C TYR A 88 -28.46 2.90 -2.01
N ALA A 89 -29.51 3.69 -1.87
CA ALA A 89 -29.40 5.14 -1.66
C ALA A 89 -28.66 5.45 -0.35
N ALA A 90 -28.96 4.72 0.72
CA ALA A 90 -28.26 4.84 2.00
C ALA A 90 -26.76 4.54 1.87
N LYS A 91 -26.39 3.49 1.11
CA LYS A 91 -24.98 3.13 0.93
C LYS A 91 -24.20 4.13 0.07
N VAL A 92 -24.85 4.69 -0.95
CA VAL A 92 -24.27 5.79 -1.76
C VAL A 92 -23.97 6.99 -0.87
N ASP A 93 -24.94 7.44 -0.07
CA ASP A 93 -24.77 8.59 0.82
C ASP A 93 -23.65 8.36 1.85
N GLU A 94 -23.58 7.17 2.45
CA GLU A 94 -22.50 6.79 3.38
C GLU A 94 -21.10 6.94 2.73
N ILE A 95 -20.91 6.36 1.53
CA ILE A 95 -19.60 6.42 0.84
C ILE A 95 -19.30 7.86 0.40
N GLU A 96 -20.30 8.63 -0.04
CA GLU A 96 -20.12 10.04 -0.43
C GLU A 96 -19.67 10.90 0.76
N GLN A 97 -20.28 10.72 1.94
CA GLN A 97 -19.86 11.40 3.17
C GLN A 97 -18.44 11.01 3.58
N GLU A 98 -18.09 9.72 3.53
CA GLU A 98 -16.72 9.26 3.80
C GLU A 98 -15.71 9.83 2.80
N LEU A 99 -16.09 9.95 1.54
CA LEU A 99 -15.26 10.49 0.48
C LEU A 99 -14.97 11.98 0.70
N VAL A 100 -15.95 12.77 1.13
CA VAL A 100 -15.76 14.17 1.52
C VAL A 100 -14.74 14.27 2.65
N ALA A 101 -14.92 13.48 3.71
CA ALA A 101 -13.97 13.45 4.84
C ALA A 101 -12.56 13.02 4.39
N ALA A 102 -12.44 11.97 3.57
CA ALA A 102 -11.16 11.49 3.06
C ALA A 102 -10.46 12.51 2.15
N ARG A 103 -11.21 13.25 1.33
CA ARG A 103 -10.66 14.33 0.49
C ARG A 103 -10.10 15.46 1.34
N TYR A 104 -10.80 15.83 2.42
CA TYR A 104 -10.30 16.81 3.38
C TYR A 104 -9.02 16.31 4.06
N SER A 105 -9.00 15.09 4.60
CA SER A 105 -7.80 14.48 5.19
C SER A 105 -6.62 14.44 4.22
N ARG A 106 -6.86 14.13 2.95
CA ARG A 106 -5.84 14.16 1.88
C ARG A 106 -5.26 15.56 1.68
N ILE A 107 -6.10 16.61 1.69
CA ILE A 107 -5.64 18.00 1.55
C ILE A 107 -4.78 18.39 2.76
N CYS A 108 -5.23 18.10 3.97
CA CYS A 108 -4.46 18.39 5.18
C CYS A 108 -3.10 17.65 5.18
N ALA A 109 -3.10 16.35 4.85
CA ALA A 109 -1.87 15.57 4.77
C ALA A 109 -0.91 16.09 3.69
N PHE A 110 -1.45 16.51 2.53
CA PHE A 110 -0.65 17.15 1.48
C PHE A 110 0.01 18.43 1.98
N GLN A 111 -0.78 19.35 2.55
CA GLN A 111 -0.28 20.64 3.05
C GLN A 111 0.79 20.44 4.13
N GLU A 112 0.58 19.50 5.05
CA GLU A 112 1.53 19.22 6.11
C GLU A 112 2.86 18.67 5.58
N VAL A 113 2.79 17.66 4.70
CA VAL A 113 4.00 17.08 4.09
C VAL A 113 4.74 18.11 3.24
N GLN A 114 4.01 18.86 2.41
CA GLN A 114 4.59 19.90 1.56
C GLN A 114 5.27 20.97 2.40
N LYS A 115 4.59 21.51 3.41
CA LYS A 115 5.14 22.55 4.29
C LYS A 115 6.45 22.11 4.94
N ARG A 116 6.54 20.88 5.43
CA ARG A 116 7.75 20.34 6.07
C ARG A 116 8.89 20.14 5.07
N ILE A 117 8.59 19.66 3.86
CA ILE A 117 9.60 19.54 2.80
C ILE A 117 10.13 20.94 2.43
N GLU A 118 9.25 21.92 2.23
CA GLU A 118 9.68 23.26 1.82
C GLU A 118 10.44 24.03 2.91
N ALA A 119 10.30 23.64 4.18
CA ALA A 119 11.07 24.19 5.29
C ALA A 119 12.53 23.69 5.34
N MET A 120 12.92 22.69 4.54
CA MET A 120 14.30 22.24 4.46
C MET A 120 15.20 23.27 3.76
N GLU A 121 16.52 23.16 3.91
CA GLU A 121 17.47 24.09 3.29
C GLU A 121 18.00 23.60 1.92
N ASP A 122 18.30 22.31 1.78
CA ASP A 122 18.91 21.74 0.56
C ASP A 122 17.83 21.46 -0.50
N GLU A 123 17.81 22.25 -1.57
CA GLU A 123 16.85 22.11 -2.68
C GLU A 123 16.86 20.72 -3.33
N ARG A 124 18.01 20.03 -3.40
CA ARG A 124 18.05 18.67 -3.97
C ARG A 124 17.38 17.65 -3.06
N GLU A 125 17.44 17.87 -1.75
CA GLU A 125 16.74 17.04 -0.78
C GLU A 125 15.22 17.28 -0.90
N LYS A 126 14.79 18.53 -1.06
CA LYS A 126 13.39 18.87 -1.33
C LYS A 126 12.87 18.20 -2.58
N ASP A 127 13.57 18.35 -3.70
CA ASP A 127 13.19 17.74 -4.98
C ASP A 127 13.01 16.23 -4.84
N LEU A 128 14.00 15.56 -4.23
CA LEU A 128 13.95 14.12 -4.03
C LEU A 128 12.74 13.70 -3.17
N LEU A 129 12.48 14.40 -2.06
CA LEU A 129 11.34 14.08 -1.20
C LEU A 129 10.01 14.39 -1.87
N THR A 130 9.91 15.48 -2.63
CA THR A 130 8.74 15.85 -3.42
C THR A 130 8.45 14.79 -4.48
N TYR A 131 9.44 14.36 -5.27
CA TYR A 131 9.25 13.30 -6.25
C TYR A 131 8.80 12.00 -5.60
N ARG A 132 9.44 11.61 -4.48
CA ARG A 132 9.16 10.34 -3.83
C ARG A 132 7.82 10.31 -3.12
N TYR A 133 7.52 11.33 -2.32
CA TYR A 133 6.43 11.30 -1.34
C TYR A 133 5.22 12.13 -1.74
N ILE A 134 5.39 13.18 -2.55
CA ILE A 134 4.25 13.96 -3.10
C ILE A 134 3.85 13.39 -4.46
N GLN A 135 4.78 13.29 -5.39
CA GLN A 135 4.45 12.82 -6.74
C GLN A 135 4.30 11.29 -6.82
N GLY A 136 4.81 10.56 -5.83
CA GLY A 136 4.69 9.10 -5.74
C GLY A 136 5.53 8.38 -6.80
N MET A 137 6.61 9.01 -7.28
CA MET A 137 7.50 8.41 -8.26
C MET A 137 8.23 7.19 -7.70
N LYS A 138 8.52 6.23 -8.58
CA LYS A 138 9.41 5.12 -8.30
C LYS A 138 10.86 5.58 -8.38
N TRP A 139 11.76 4.87 -7.70
CA TRP A 139 13.17 5.23 -7.63
C TRP A 139 13.84 5.31 -9.00
N GLU A 140 13.46 4.43 -9.93
CA GLU A 140 14.00 4.39 -11.29
C GLU A 140 13.71 5.71 -12.02
N LYS A 141 12.47 6.21 -11.92
CA LYS A 141 12.10 7.49 -12.49
C LYS A 141 12.86 8.63 -11.83
N ILE A 142 12.98 8.63 -10.51
CA ILE A 142 13.74 9.67 -9.78
C ILE A 142 15.21 9.71 -10.21
N CYS A 143 15.84 8.55 -10.42
CA CYS A 143 17.22 8.48 -10.92
C CYS A 143 17.35 9.17 -12.29
N THR A 144 16.37 8.95 -13.18
CA THR A 144 16.32 9.60 -14.50
C THR A 144 16.07 11.10 -14.37
N GLU A 145 15.08 11.54 -13.61
CA GLU A 145 14.72 12.97 -13.46
C GLU A 145 15.86 13.79 -12.82
N MET A 146 16.55 13.23 -11.82
CA MET A 146 17.65 13.91 -11.13
C MET A 146 19.03 13.65 -11.78
N ASN A 147 19.09 12.89 -12.87
CA ASN A 147 20.32 12.49 -13.55
C ASN A 147 21.41 11.94 -12.60
N HIS A 148 21.01 11.00 -11.74
CA HIS A 148 21.87 10.44 -10.70
C HIS A 148 21.77 8.92 -10.64
N SER A 149 22.86 8.28 -10.22
CA SER A 149 22.87 6.83 -10.01
C SER A 149 21.98 6.45 -8.83
N TRP A 150 21.53 5.19 -8.82
CA TRP A 150 20.69 4.65 -7.76
C TRP A 150 21.34 4.80 -6.37
N GLN A 151 22.65 4.54 -6.26
CA GLN A 151 23.39 4.72 -5.01
C GLN A 151 23.42 6.18 -4.56
N HIS A 152 23.59 7.12 -5.51
CA HIS A 152 23.62 8.54 -5.19
C HIS A 152 22.26 9.03 -4.69
N ILE A 153 21.16 8.63 -5.34
CA ILE A 153 19.79 8.93 -4.92
C ILE A 153 19.53 8.42 -3.51
N HIS A 154 19.91 7.19 -3.18
CA HIS A 154 19.70 6.65 -1.83
C HIS A 154 20.54 7.36 -0.77
N ARG A 155 21.73 7.84 -1.13
CA ARG A 155 22.56 8.65 -0.25
C ARG A 155 21.94 10.02 0.02
N ILE A 156 21.41 10.69 -1.02
CA ILE A 156 20.67 11.95 -0.86
C ILE A 156 19.44 11.70 0.03
N HIS A 157 18.67 10.63 -0.23
CA HIS A 157 17.50 10.28 0.58
C HIS A 157 17.85 10.07 2.06
N ALA A 158 18.92 9.34 2.35
CA ALA A 158 19.38 9.14 3.72
C ALA A 158 19.80 10.47 4.40
N LYS A 159 20.42 11.40 3.65
CA LYS A 159 20.78 12.73 4.14
C LYS A 159 19.53 13.59 4.38
N ALA A 160 18.60 13.58 3.43
CA ALA A 160 17.32 14.27 3.52
C ALA A 160 16.53 13.84 4.77
N LEU A 161 16.48 12.54 5.08
CA LEU A 161 15.82 12.06 6.31
C LEU A 161 16.53 12.49 7.59
N LYS A 162 17.85 12.68 7.58
CA LYS A 162 18.57 13.23 8.74
C LYS A 162 18.21 14.70 8.94
N ASN A 163 18.15 15.46 7.86
CA ASN A 163 17.88 16.91 7.87
C ASN A 163 16.39 17.24 8.01
N PHE A 164 15.50 16.29 7.74
CA PHE A 164 14.06 16.47 7.89
C PHE A 164 13.69 16.64 9.36
N THR A 165 13.10 17.78 9.70
CA THR A 165 12.61 18.11 11.04
C THR A 165 11.14 17.68 11.20
N MET A 166 10.79 17.21 12.40
CA MET A 166 9.44 16.76 12.74
C MET A 166 8.61 17.84 13.40
#